data_AF-D0QCG7-F1
#
_entry.id   AF-D0QCG7-F1
#
_cell.length_a   1.000
_cell.length_b   1.000
_cell.length_c   1.000
_cell.angle_alpha   90.00
_cell.angle_beta   90.00
_cell.angle_gamma   90.00
#
_symmetry.space_group_name_H-M   'P 1'
#
loop_
_entity.id
_entity.type
_entity.pdbx_description
1 polymer ?
#
loop_
_entity_poly.entity_id
_entity_poly.type
_entity_poly.pdbx_seq_one_letter_code
_entity_poly.pdbx_strand_id
1 'polypeptide(L)'
;YLAQKLLKGALGTNNFDANSRLCMSSAVAGYTRSLGSDGPPCSYEDLDHCTVAFLIGTNTAECHPVLFQRLLKRKRKNPGSVKIVVVDPRRTDTAKAADIHLPIAPGSDLALLHGIAHLVLRDNGQDPAFIDDHTENYDAFFDVAARWTPRRVALFCNIPEKRLRDVAALFHRRQKVLSLWSMGVNQRREGTAVVQGLINLHLLTGQIGKGGAGPFSLT
;
A
#
# COMPACT_ATOMS: atom_id res chain seq x y z
N TYR A 1 -20.91 9.71 17.50
CA TYR A 1 -22.19 10.17 16.92
C TYR A 1 -22.84 11.29 17.74
N LEU A 2 -23.32 11.03 18.97
CA LEU A 2 -24.06 12.03 19.76
C LEU A 2 -23.31 13.34 19.98
N ALA A 3 -22.04 13.29 20.39
CA ALA A 3 -21.23 14.49 20.60
C ALA A 3 -21.10 15.35 19.34
N GLN A 4 -20.85 14.74 18.17
CA GLN A 4 -20.77 15.45 16.89
C GLN A 4 -22.08 16.15 16.54
N LYS A 5 -23.23 15.48 16.74
CA LYS A 5 -24.56 16.04 16.47
C LYS A 5 -24.86 17.24 17.40
N LEU A 6 -24.50 17.13 18.68
CA LEU A 6 -24.65 18.23 19.64
C LEU A 6 -23.82 19.46 19.22
N LEU A 7 -22.52 19.28 18.97
CA LEU A 7 -21.64 20.41 18.65
C LEU A 7 -22.00 21.08 17.32
N LYS A 8 -22.19 20.30 16.25
CA LYS A 8 -22.45 20.86 14.92
C LYS A 8 -23.89 21.32 14.74
N GLY A 9 -24.84 20.52 15.19
CA GLY A 9 -26.26 20.74 14.93
C GLY A 9 -26.94 21.68 15.92
N ALA A 10 -26.59 21.60 17.21
CA ALA A 10 -27.23 22.41 18.25
C ALA A 10 -26.39 23.62 18.65
N LEU A 11 -25.07 23.44 18.84
CA LEU A 11 -24.16 24.52 19.25
C LEU A 11 -23.59 25.32 18.06
N GLY A 12 -23.83 24.87 16.81
CA GLY A 12 -23.42 25.58 15.60
C GLY A 12 -21.91 25.66 15.37
N THR A 13 -21.12 24.76 15.97
CA THR A 13 -19.65 24.76 15.83
C THR A 13 -19.13 23.48 15.17
N ASN A 14 -18.17 23.65 14.25
CA ASN A 14 -17.44 22.54 13.64
C ASN A 14 -16.16 22.16 14.41
N ASN A 15 -15.93 22.73 15.60
CA ASN A 15 -14.80 22.40 16.48
C ASN A 15 -15.00 21.03 17.15
N PHE A 16 -15.05 19.97 16.35
CA PHE A 16 -15.17 18.59 16.77
C PHE A 16 -14.17 17.74 15.99
N ASP A 17 -13.30 17.05 16.71
CA ASP A 17 -12.23 16.25 16.14
C ASP A 17 -11.91 15.03 17.03
N ALA A 18 -11.17 14.06 16.49
CA ALA A 18 -10.80 12.85 17.21
C ALA A 18 -9.32 12.51 16.99
N ASN A 19 -8.76 11.65 17.85
CA ASN A 19 -7.39 11.16 17.73
C ASN A 19 -7.12 10.40 16.42
N SER A 20 -8.16 10.02 15.67
CA SER A 20 -8.03 9.52 14.29
C SER A 20 -7.28 10.48 13.39
N ARG A 21 -7.26 11.79 13.70
CA ARG A 21 -6.40 12.79 13.04
C ARG A 21 -4.92 12.45 13.10
N LEU A 22 -4.47 11.85 14.20
CA LEU A 22 -3.08 11.47 14.43
C LEU A 22 -2.74 10.08 13.84
N CYS A 23 -3.72 9.41 13.23
CA CYS A 23 -3.62 8.00 12.85
C CYS A 23 -4.06 7.77 11.40
N MET A 24 -5.35 7.94 11.10
CA MET A 24 -5.96 7.48 9.85
C MET A 24 -6.19 8.59 8.81
N SER A 25 -6.03 9.88 9.17
CA SER A 25 -6.34 10.99 8.25
C SER A 25 -5.61 10.94 6.92
N SER A 26 -4.35 10.48 6.89
CA SER A 26 -3.60 10.30 5.64
C SER A 26 -4.23 9.23 4.73
N ALA A 27 -4.72 8.14 5.31
CA ALA A 27 -5.42 7.08 4.59
C ALA A 27 -6.78 7.55 4.06
N VAL A 28 -7.57 8.24 4.91
CA VAL A 28 -8.86 8.83 4.52
C VAL A 28 -8.69 9.76 3.32
N ALA A 29 -7.74 10.69 3.40
CA ALA A 29 -7.48 11.64 2.32
C ALA A 29 -6.95 10.93 1.05
N GLY A 30 -6.11 9.90 1.21
CA GLY A 30 -5.57 9.13 0.09
C GLY A 30 -6.65 8.34 -0.65
N TYR A 31 -7.52 7.63 0.07
CA TYR A 31 -8.66 6.93 -0.53
C TYR A 31 -9.64 7.90 -1.17
N THR A 32 -10.06 8.95 -0.46
CA THR A 32 -11.03 9.91 -1.00
C THR A 32 -10.53 10.55 -2.30
N ARG A 33 -9.24 10.91 -2.37
CA ARG A 33 -8.66 11.51 -3.58
C ARG A 33 -8.45 10.53 -4.72
N SER A 34 -8.30 9.25 -4.45
CA SER A 34 -7.99 8.23 -5.48
C SER A 34 -9.23 7.46 -5.94
N LEU A 35 -10.18 7.24 -5.04
CA LEU A 35 -11.34 6.35 -5.23
C LEU A 35 -12.69 7.06 -4.96
N GLY A 36 -12.69 8.33 -4.56
CA GLY A 36 -13.90 9.12 -4.32
C GLY A 36 -14.61 8.85 -2.99
N SER A 37 -14.18 7.86 -2.21
CA SER A 37 -14.73 7.53 -0.88
C SER A 37 -13.61 7.15 0.08
N ASP A 38 -13.86 7.38 1.37
CA ASP A 38 -13.08 6.75 2.45
C ASP A 38 -13.43 5.26 2.56
N GLY A 39 -12.51 4.50 3.16
CA GLY A 39 -12.65 3.08 3.46
C GLY A 39 -11.86 2.18 2.48
N PRO A 40 -11.30 1.05 2.98
CA PRO A 40 -10.65 0.09 2.11
C PRO A 40 -11.68 -0.59 1.19
N PRO A 41 -11.36 -0.81 -0.10
CA PRO A 41 -12.15 -1.66 -0.99
C PRO A 41 -11.97 -3.17 -0.69
N CYS A 42 -11.12 -3.51 0.28
CA CYS A 42 -10.77 -4.87 0.68
C CYS A 42 -11.45 -5.28 1.99
N SER A 43 -11.37 -6.57 2.29
CA SER A 43 -11.77 -7.18 3.55
C SER A 43 -10.68 -8.11 4.09
N TYR A 44 -10.84 -8.59 5.32
CA TYR A 44 -9.89 -9.55 5.88
C TYR A 44 -9.90 -10.92 5.17
N GLU A 45 -10.95 -11.24 4.39
CA GLU A 45 -10.99 -12.45 3.57
C GLU A 45 -9.95 -12.42 2.44
N ASP A 46 -9.56 -11.23 1.97
CA ASP A 46 -8.54 -11.10 0.93
C ASP A 46 -7.16 -11.65 1.36
N LEU A 47 -6.88 -11.71 2.68
CA LEU A 47 -5.69 -12.36 3.22
C LEU A 47 -5.63 -13.86 2.89
N ASP A 48 -6.77 -14.49 2.62
CA ASP A 48 -6.85 -15.91 2.28
C ASP A 48 -6.69 -16.18 0.77
N HIS A 49 -6.81 -15.14 -0.06
CA HIS A 49 -6.82 -15.25 -1.52
C HIS A 49 -5.63 -14.58 -2.21
N CYS A 50 -4.92 -13.66 -1.55
CA CYS A 50 -3.78 -12.95 -2.15
C CYS A 50 -2.63 -13.90 -2.50
N THR A 51 -1.94 -13.68 -3.62
CA THR A 51 -0.69 -14.38 -3.96
C THR A 51 0.53 -13.59 -3.49
N VAL A 52 0.37 -12.29 -3.26
CA VAL A 52 1.39 -11.40 -2.72
C VAL A 52 0.78 -10.59 -1.58
N ALA A 53 1.36 -10.68 -0.39
CA ALA A 53 1.08 -9.79 0.73
C ALA A 53 2.21 -8.75 0.79
N PHE A 54 1.91 -7.53 0.38
CA PHE A 54 2.85 -6.41 0.37
C PHE A 54 2.64 -5.51 1.59
N LEU A 55 3.41 -5.74 2.65
CA LEU A 55 3.32 -5.02 3.91
C LEU A 55 4.28 -3.83 3.87
N ILE A 56 3.78 -2.61 3.98
CA ILE A 56 4.60 -1.38 3.93
C ILE A 56 4.30 -0.47 5.13
N GLY A 57 5.35 -0.07 5.86
CA GLY A 57 5.20 0.81 7.02
C GLY A 57 4.27 0.23 8.10
N THR A 58 4.28 -1.09 8.28
CA THR A 58 3.45 -1.78 9.27
C THR A 58 4.26 -2.86 10.00
N ASN A 59 4.12 -2.90 11.32
CA ASN A 59 4.58 -4.01 12.15
C ASN A 59 3.40 -4.89 12.53
N THR A 60 2.84 -5.59 11.54
CA THR A 60 1.61 -6.39 11.70
C THR A 60 1.74 -7.46 12.78
N ALA A 61 2.94 -7.99 13.03
CA ALA A 61 3.20 -8.97 14.09
C ALA A 61 2.84 -8.44 15.49
N GLU A 62 3.18 -7.20 15.80
CA GLU A 62 2.94 -6.59 17.11
C GLU A 62 1.64 -5.78 17.15
N CYS A 63 1.29 -5.09 16.05
CA CYS A 63 0.14 -4.19 16.01
C CYS A 63 -1.17 -4.88 15.59
N HIS A 64 -1.09 -5.95 14.80
CA HIS A 64 -2.26 -6.69 14.31
C HIS A 64 -2.03 -8.21 14.36
N PRO A 65 -1.72 -8.77 15.55
CA PRO A 65 -1.18 -10.13 15.69
C PRO A 65 -2.10 -11.20 15.11
N VAL A 66 -3.42 -11.06 15.24
CA VAL A 66 -4.39 -12.02 14.69
C VAL A 66 -4.33 -12.07 13.16
N LEU A 67 -4.26 -10.92 12.49
CA LEU A 67 -4.14 -10.84 11.03
C LEU A 67 -2.80 -11.41 10.55
N PHE A 68 -1.72 -11.11 11.27
CA PHE A 68 -0.40 -11.64 10.95
C PHE A 68 -0.34 -13.17 11.12
N GLN A 69 -0.91 -13.70 12.22
CA GLN A 69 -0.99 -15.14 12.44
C GLN A 69 -1.87 -15.84 11.40
N ARG A 70 -2.95 -15.22 10.93
CA ARG A 70 -3.77 -15.73 9.81
C ARG A 70 -2.91 -15.92 8.56
N LEU A 71 -2.15 -14.89 8.17
CA LEU A 71 -1.27 -14.93 7.01
C LEU A 71 -0.17 -15.99 7.15
N LEU A 72 0.50 -16.06 8.31
CA LEU A 72 1.54 -17.07 8.56
C LEU A 72 0.98 -18.49 8.62
N LYS A 73 -0.20 -18.70 9.22
CA LYS A 73 -0.87 -20.00 9.25
C LYS A 73 -1.19 -20.47 7.84
N ARG A 74 -1.68 -19.59 6.97
CA ARG A 74 -1.91 -19.90 5.55
C ARG A 74 -0.61 -20.31 4.85
N LYS A 75 0.44 -19.49 4.97
CA LYS A 75 1.75 -19.78 4.36
C LYS A 75 2.35 -21.10 4.85
N ARG A 76 2.24 -21.42 6.15
CA ARG A 76 2.70 -22.70 6.73
C ARG A 76 1.88 -23.89 6.22
N LYS A 77 0.56 -23.75 6.12
CA LYS A 77 -0.34 -24.82 5.63
C LYS A 77 -0.13 -25.10 4.14
N ASN A 78 0.19 -24.08 3.36
CA ASN A 78 0.43 -24.20 1.92
C ASN A 78 1.68 -23.37 1.52
N PRO A 79 2.89 -23.94 1.65
CA PRO A 79 4.12 -23.27 1.26
C PRO A 79 4.08 -22.84 -0.22
N GLY A 80 4.46 -21.59 -0.50
CA GLY A 80 4.41 -21.02 -1.85
C GLY A 80 3.05 -20.42 -2.26
N SER A 81 2.00 -20.59 -1.46
CA SER A 81 0.68 -19.99 -1.75
C SER A 81 0.62 -18.47 -1.68
N VAL A 82 1.52 -17.86 -0.90
CA VAL A 82 1.62 -16.41 -0.75
C VAL A 82 3.08 -16.01 -0.56
N LYS A 83 3.48 -14.96 -1.26
CA LYS A 83 4.77 -14.29 -1.07
C LYS A 83 4.59 -13.06 -0.19
N ILE A 84 5.32 -13.01 0.91
CA ILE A 84 5.26 -11.92 1.89
C ILE A 84 6.44 -10.98 1.64
N VAL A 85 6.13 -9.73 1.31
CA VAL A 85 7.11 -8.64 1.17
C VAL A 85 6.89 -7.67 2.32
N VAL A 86 7.96 -7.27 2.99
CA VAL A 86 7.92 -6.26 4.05
C VAL A 86 8.83 -5.10 3.67
N VAL A 87 8.26 -3.90 3.61
CA VAL A 87 8.96 -2.63 3.42
C VAL A 87 8.91 -1.87 4.75
N ASP A 88 10.01 -1.90 5.48
CA ASP A 88 10.15 -1.27 6.79
C ASP A 88 11.65 -1.03 7.04
N PRO A 89 12.09 0.20 7.36
CA PRO A 89 13.49 0.45 7.75
C PRO A 89 13.97 -0.45 8.90
N ARG A 90 13.06 -0.90 9.77
CA ARG A 90 13.35 -1.76 10.92
C ARG A 90 13.17 -3.23 10.56
N ARG A 91 14.02 -4.08 11.13
CA ARG A 91 13.90 -5.55 11.02
C ARG A 91 13.04 -6.13 12.15
N THR A 92 11.74 -5.81 12.11
CA THR A 92 10.71 -6.29 13.07
C THR A 92 10.43 -7.79 12.93
N ASP A 93 9.64 -8.38 13.83
CA ASP A 93 9.20 -9.78 13.69
C ASP A 93 8.35 -10.01 12.44
N THR A 94 7.61 -8.98 12.01
CA THR A 94 6.96 -8.95 10.68
C THR A 94 7.99 -9.16 9.56
N ALA A 95 9.09 -8.40 9.57
CA ALA A 95 10.15 -8.49 8.56
C ALA A 95 10.91 -9.83 8.62
N LYS A 96 11.12 -10.40 9.81
CA LYS A 96 11.81 -11.70 9.97
C LYS A 96 11.06 -12.86 9.30
N ALA A 97 9.73 -12.78 9.21
CA ALA A 97 8.91 -13.82 8.58
C ALA A 97 8.69 -13.62 7.07
N ALA A 98 9.19 -12.51 6.50
CA ALA A 98 9.00 -12.15 5.10
C ALA A 98 9.91 -12.95 4.16
N ASP A 99 9.45 -13.18 2.93
CA ASP A 99 10.30 -13.72 1.85
C ASP A 99 11.27 -12.65 1.33
N ILE A 100 10.83 -11.40 1.32
CA ILE A 100 11.64 -10.23 0.97
C ILE A 100 11.42 -9.15 2.02
N HIS A 101 12.52 -8.71 2.65
CA HIS A 101 12.55 -7.51 3.47
C HIS A 101 13.31 -6.40 2.73
N LEU A 102 12.69 -5.23 2.61
CA LEU A 102 13.26 -4.01 2.06
C LEU A 102 13.46 -2.97 3.19
N PRO A 103 14.68 -2.88 3.76
CA PRO A 103 15.01 -1.88 4.77
C PRO A 103 15.35 -0.53 4.13
N ILE A 104 14.34 0.10 3.54
CA ILE A 104 14.52 1.39 2.86
C ILE A 104 14.93 2.50 3.83
N ALA A 105 15.60 3.53 3.32
CA ALA A 105 15.84 4.77 4.05
C ALA A 105 14.49 5.39 4.50
N PRO A 106 14.38 5.89 5.75
CA PRO A 106 13.15 6.52 6.23
C PRO A 106 12.66 7.64 5.30
N GLY A 107 11.37 7.64 4.98
CA GLY A 107 10.76 8.66 4.12
C GLY A 107 10.93 8.44 2.61
N SER A 108 11.59 7.36 2.18
CA SER A 108 11.87 7.09 0.76
C SER A 108 10.85 6.18 0.04
N ASP A 109 9.78 5.76 0.71
CA ASP A 109 8.80 4.82 0.13
C ASP A 109 8.02 5.37 -1.07
N LEU A 110 7.70 6.66 -1.15
CA LEU A 110 7.04 7.20 -2.35
C LEU A 110 7.93 7.02 -3.59
N ALA A 111 9.24 7.25 -3.44
CA ALA A 111 10.21 6.96 -4.49
C ALA A 111 10.29 5.46 -4.81
N LEU A 112 10.23 4.59 -3.80
CA LEU A 112 10.12 3.14 -4.00
C LEU A 112 8.90 2.77 -4.83
N LEU A 113 7.72 3.32 -4.50
CA LEU A 113 6.46 3.04 -5.18
C LEU A 113 6.50 3.51 -6.65
N HIS A 114 7.06 4.70 -6.93
CA HIS A 114 7.29 5.14 -8.30
C HIS A 114 8.32 4.28 -9.04
N GLY A 115 9.36 3.81 -8.36
CA GLY A 115 10.33 2.87 -8.93
C GLY A 115 9.74 1.51 -9.27
N ILE A 116 8.80 1.03 -8.45
CA ILE A 116 8.02 -0.17 -8.75
C ILE A 116 7.16 0.10 -9.99
N ALA A 117 6.40 1.20 -10.02
CA ALA A 117 5.58 1.58 -11.18
C ALA A 117 6.40 1.65 -12.48
N HIS A 118 7.58 2.28 -12.43
CA HIS A 118 8.51 2.36 -13.55
C HIS A 118 8.85 0.98 -14.12
N LEU A 119 9.18 0.03 -13.24
CA LEU A 119 9.54 -1.33 -13.63
C LEU A 119 8.33 -2.12 -14.14
N VAL A 120 7.16 -1.96 -13.51
CA VAL A 120 5.90 -2.57 -13.96
C VAL A 120 5.57 -2.13 -15.38
N LEU A 121 5.65 -0.83 -15.66
CA LEU A 121 5.42 -0.26 -16.99
C LEU A 121 6.41 -0.80 -18.03
N ARG A 122 7.71 -0.81 -17.69
CA ARG A 122 8.76 -1.32 -18.56
C ARG A 122 8.56 -2.81 -18.90
N ASP A 123 8.12 -3.59 -17.93
CA ASP A 123 8.00 -5.05 -18.05
C ASP A 123 6.60 -5.50 -18.51
N ASN A 124 5.74 -4.57 -18.95
CA ASN A 124 4.37 -4.84 -19.40
C ASN A 124 3.47 -5.53 -18.35
N GLY A 125 3.72 -5.23 -17.07
CA GLY A 125 2.98 -5.76 -15.93
C GLY A 125 1.65 -5.04 -15.65
N GLN A 126 1.44 -3.88 -16.25
CA GLN A 126 0.22 -3.07 -16.14
C GLN A 126 -1.00 -3.73 -16.80
N ASP A 127 -2.20 -3.24 -16.50
CA ASP A 127 -3.46 -3.64 -17.13
C ASP A 127 -4.03 -2.48 -17.98
N PRO A 128 -3.72 -2.43 -19.30
CA PRO A 128 -4.11 -1.29 -20.15
C PRO A 128 -5.63 -1.06 -20.20
N ALA A 129 -6.42 -2.13 -20.33
CA ALA A 129 -7.88 -2.00 -20.39
C ALA A 129 -8.45 -1.41 -19.10
N PHE A 130 -7.95 -1.86 -17.94
CA PHE A 130 -8.37 -1.28 -16.66
C PHE A 130 -7.98 0.20 -16.53
N ILE A 131 -6.79 0.57 -17.00
CA ILE A 131 -6.32 1.95 -16.98
C ILE A 131 -7.23 2.83 -17.84
N ASP A 132 -7.49 2.41 -19.07
CA ASP A 132 -8.30 3.17 -20.04
C ASP A 132 -9.76 3.32 -19.58
N ASP A 133 -10.34 2.26 -19.01
CA ASP A 133 -11.77 2.22 -18.64
C ASP A 133 -12.07 2.82 -17.25
N HIS A 134 -11.10 2.82 -16.33
CA HIS A 134 -11.35 3.05 -14.90
C HIS A 134 -10.39 4.03 -14.22
N THR A 135 -9.51 4.70 -14.97
CA THR A 135 -8.59 5.68 -14.39
C THR A 135 -8.58 6.99 -15.16
N GLU A 136 -8.03 8.02 -14.53
CA GLU A 136 -7.79 9.34 -15.14
C GLU A 136 -6.36 9.79 -14.85
N ASN A 137 -5.88 10.79 -15.60
CA ASN A 137 -4.55 11.39 -15.40
C ASN A 137 -3.37 10.40 -15.51
N TYR A 138 -3.51 9.33 -16.30
CA TYR A 138 -2.48 8.32 -16.50
C TYR A 138 -1.17 8.92 -17.06
N ASP A 139 -1.25 9.80 -18.06
CA ASP A 139 -0.06 10.41 -18.68
C ASP A 139 0.78 11.19 -17.66
N ALA A 140 0.14 11.97 -16.80
CA ALA A 140 0.82 12.70 -15.73
C ALA A 140 1.49 11.76 -14.72
N PHE A 141 0.84 10.63 -14.40
CA PHE A 141 1.44 9.59 -13.56
C PHE A 141 2.63 8.92 -14.26
N PHE A 142 2.51 8.60 -15.54
CA PHE A 142 3.56 8.00 -16.35
C PHE A 142 4.82 8.87 -16.36
N ASP A 143 4.68 10.19 -16.59
CA ASP A 143 5.79 11.15 -16.59
C ASP A 143 6.53 11.21 -15.25
N VAL A 144 5.82 11.04 -14.13
CA VAL A 144 6.43 10.94 -12.81
C VAL A 144 7.16 9.62 -12.67
N ALA A 145 6.51 8.49 -12.94
CA ALA A 145 7.10 7.15 -12.79
C ALA A 145 8.34 6.96 -13.70
N ALA A 146 8.31 7.46 -14.93
CA ALA A 146 9.41 7.38 -15.89
C ALA A 146 10.71 8.00 -15.34
N ARG A 147 10.62 9.07 -14.54
CA ARG A 147 11.77 9.77 -13.94
C ARG A 147 12.42 9.05 -12.75
N TRP A 148 11.74 8.06 -12.18
CA TRP A 148 12.21 7.26 -11.05
C TRP A 148 12.84 5.94 -11.53
N THR A 149 13.96 6.06 -12.23
CA THR A 149 14.70 4.89 -12.75
C THR A 149 15.19 3.96 -11.62
N PRO A 150 15.40 2.66 -11.89
CA PRO A 150 15.80 1.70 -10.86
C PRO A 150 17.06 2.11 -10.10
N ARG A 151 18.06 2.64 -10.81
CA ARG A 151 19.31 3.13 -10.22
C ARG A 151 19.07 4.31 -9.28
N ARG A 152 18.23 5.28 -9.69
CA ARG A 152 17.89 6.46 -8.88
C ARG A 152 17.16 6.04 -7.60
N VAL A 153 16.19 5.14 -7.72
CA VAL A 153 15.39 4.64 -6.60
C VAL A 153 16.25 3.83 -5.64
N ALA A 154 17.09 2.93 -6.16
CA ALA A 154 18.02 2.14 -5.36
C ALA A 154 18.93 3.03 -4.49
N LEU A 155 19.50 4.08 -5.08
CA LEU A 155 20.32 5.06 -4.37
C LEU A 155 19.51 5.84 -3.33
N PHE A 156 18.36 6.38 -3.71
CA PHE A 156 17.53 7.22 -2.83
C PHE A 156 16.95 6.44 -1.64
N CYS A 157 16.52 5.21 -1.89
CA CYS A 157 15.99 4.32 -0.87
C CYS A 157 17.08 3.56 -0.10
N ASN A 158 18.35 3.68 -0.48
CA ASN A 158 19.48 2.94 0.09
C ASN A 158 19.26 1.41 0.10
N ILE A 159 18.85 0.85 -1.05
CA ILE A 159 18.63 -0.59 -1.23
C ILE A 159 19.34 -1.11 -2.48
N PRO A 160 19.70 -2.41 -2.55
CA PRO A 160 20.19 -3.01 -3.78
C PRO A 160 19.14 -2.93 -4.89
N GLU A 161 19.54 -2.48 -6.09
CA GLU A 161 18.64 -2.40 -7.25
C GLU A 161 17.96 -3.74 -7.58
N LYS A 162 18.68 -4.86 -7.38
CA LYS A 162 18.12 -6.20 -7.54
C LYS A 162 16.88 -6.40 -6.67
N ARG A 163 16.87 -5.93 -5.42
CA ARG A 163 15.74 -6.09 -4.51
C ARG A 163 14.52 -5.28 -4.96
N LEU A 164 14.74 -4.08 -5.50
CA LEU A 164 13.68 -3.29 -6.14
C LEU A 164 13.05 -4.07 -7.31
N ARG A 165 13.88 -4.67 -8.18
CA ARG A 165 13.42 -5.49 -9.32
C ARG A 165 12.67 -6.74 -8.87
N ASP A 166 13.19 -7.45 -7.86
CA ASP A 166 12.56 -8.64 -7.29
C ASP A 166 11.16 -8.34 -6.75
N VAL A 167 10.95 -7.14 -6.16
CA VAL A 167 9.64 -6.71 -5.65
C VAL A 167 8.73 -6.21 -6.77
N ALA A 168 9.26 -5.43 -7.72
CA ALA A 168 8.45 -4.93 -8.83
C ALA A 168 7.87 -6.05 -9.70
N ALA A 169 8.62 -7.15 -9.89
CA ALA A 169 8.14 -8.34 -10.60
C ALA A 169 6.90 -9.01 -9.94
N LEU A 170 6.62 -8.71 -8.67
CA LEU A 170 5.45 -9.20 -7.96
C LEU A 170 4.19 -8.34 -8.20
N PHE A 171 4.37 -7.09 -8.66
CA PHE A 171 3.27 -6.21 -9.05
C PHE A 171 2.98 -6.41 -10.54
N HIS A 172 2.07 -7.34 -10.84
CA HIS A 172 1.71 -7.66 -12.22
C HIS A 172 0.21 -7.97 -12.28
N ARG A 173 -0.47 -7.57 -13.37
CA ARG A 173 -1.90 -7.85 -13.64
C ARG A 173 -2.37 -9.31 -13.49
N ARG A 174 -1.45 -10.27 -13.44
CA ARG A 174 -1.73 -11.71 -13.29
C ARG A 174 -1.63 -12.20 -11.85
N GLN A 175 -1.17 -11.36 -10.93
CA GLN A 175 -1.06 -11.67 -9.50
C GLN A 175 -2.37 -11.31 -8.78
N LYS A 176 -2.38 -11.57 -7.47
CA LYS A 176 -3.37 -11.04 -6.53
C LYS A 176 -2.60 -10.33 -5.43
N VAL A 177 -2.37 -9.03 -5.63
CA VAL A 177 -1.52 -8.23 -4.74
C VAL A 177 -2.40 -7.54 -3.70
N LEU A 178 -2.21 -7.91 -2.44
CA LEU A 178 -2.85 -7.23 -1.31
C LEU A 178 -1.80 -6.39 -0.60
N SER A 179 -1.92 -5.07 -0.67
CA SER A 179 -1.04 -4.18 0.07
C SER A 179 -1.63 -3.82 1.41
N LEU A 180 -0.85 -3.97 2.47
CA LEU A 180 -1.26 -3.69 3.84
C LEU A 180 -0.33 -2.63 4.43
N TRP A 181 -0.88 -1.56 4.99
CA TRP A 181 -0.07 -0.50 5.60
C TRP A 181 -0.67 0.04 6.87
N SER A 182 0.15 0.75 7.65
CA SER A 182 -0.27 1.42 8.88
C SER A 182 0.56 2.69 9.09
N MET A 183 0.98 2.96 10.33
CA MET A 183 1.51 4.26 10.76
C MET A 183 2.82 4.67 10.11
N GLY A 184 3.65 3.73 9.65
CA GLY A 184 4.86 4.06 8.90
C GLY A 184 4.57 4.82 7.60
N VAL A 185 3.37 4.64 7.04
CA VAL A 185 2.86 5.39 5.89
C VAL A 185 2.02 6.61 6.32
N ASN A 186 1.16 6.46 7.33
CA ASN A 186 0.20 7.53 7.65
C ASN A 186 0.80 8.70 8.44
N GLN A 187 1.71 8.45 9.39
CA GLN A 187 2.25 9.46 10.32
C GLN A 187 3.42 10.24 9.70
N ARG A 188 3.11 10.93 8.61
CA ARG A 188 4.09 11.50 7.68
C ARG A 188 3.54 12.79 7.09
N ARG A 189 4.41 13.78 6.84
CA ARG A 189 4.03 14.99 6.10
C ARG A 189 3.42 14.65 4.74
N GLU A 190 4.05 13.72 4.03
CA GLU A 190 3.62 13.27 2.69
C GLU A 190 2.72 12.02 2.74
N GLY A 191 2.12 11.70 3.90
CA GLY A 191 1.41 10.43 4.09
C GLY A 191 0.28 10.19 3.09
N THR A 192 -0.50 11.24 2.76
CA THR A 192 -1.53 11.17 1.72
C THR A 192 -0.94 10.80 0.36
N ALA A 193 0.20 11.40 -0.03
CA ALA A 193 0.84 11.11 -1.31
C ALA A 193 1.40 9.67 -1.36
N VAL A 194 1.92 9.14 -0.24
CA VAL A 194 2.35 7.73 -0.16
C VAL A 194 1.18 6.78 -0.34
N VAL A 195 0.04 7.06 0.30
CA VAL A 195 -1.18 6.26 0.14
C VAL A 195 -1.65 6.29 -1.32
N GLN A 196 -1.68 7.47 -1.96
CA GLN A 196 -2.02 7.58 -3.38
C GLN A 196 -1.03 6.81 -4.27
N GLY A 197 0.28 6.90 -4.01
CA GLY A 197 1.28 6.14 -4.74
C GLY A 197 1.07 4.63 -4.64
N LEU A 198 0.62 4.14 -3.48
CA LEU A 198 0.31 2.74 -3.28
C LEU A 198 -0.97 2.33 -4.03
N ILE A 199 -2.03 3.15 -3.95
CA ILE A 199 -3.27 2.93 -4.69
C ILE A 199 -3.00 2.94 -6.21
N ASN A 200 -2.16 3.85 -6.69
CA ASN A 200 -1.80 3.94 -8.09
C ASN A 200 -1.14 2.66 -8.62
N LEU A 201 -0.37 1.92 -7.79
CA LEU A 201 0.15 0.61 -8.20
C LEU A 201 -0.95 -0.42 -8.41
N HIS A 202 -1.99 -0.40 -7.56
CA HIS A 202 -3.15 -1.28 -7.72
C HIS A 202 -3.97 -0.91 -8.95
N LEU A 203 -4.20 0.38 -9.19
CA LEU A 203 -4.90 0.87 -10.38
C LEU A 203 -4.11 0.54 -11.65
N LEU A 204 -2.79 0.80 -11.67
CA LEU A 204 -1.89 0.50 -12.78
C LEU A 204 -1.95 -1.00 -13.18
N THR A 205 -2.14 -1.89 -12.22
CA THR A 205 -2.12 -3.34 -12.45
C THR A 205 -3.50 -4.00 -12.42
N GLY A 206 -4.58 -3.21 -12.31
CA GLY A 206 -5.95 -3.73 -12.19
C GLY A 206 -6.17 -4.62 -10.96
N GLN A 207 -5.39 -4.42 -9.89
CA GLN A 207 -5.40 -5.20 -8.65
C GLN A 207 -6.37 -4.61 -7.62
N ILE A 208 -7.63 -4.39 -8.00
CA ILE A 208 -8.68 -3.85 -7.12
C ILE A 208 -10.04 -4.42 -7.54
N GLY A 209 -10.98 -4.53 -6.61
CA GLY A 209 -12.32 -5.11 -6.88
C GLY A 209 -12.30 -6.61 -7.19
N LYS A 210 -11.22 -7.31 -6.83
CA LYS A 210 -11.00 -8.74 -7.08
C LYS A 210 -10.58 -9.42 -5.78
N GLY A 211 -11.09 -10.62 -5.51
CA GLY A 211 -10.74 -11.37 -4.29
C GLY A 211 -9.24 -11.66 -4.18
N GLY A 212 -8.63 -11.17 -3.09
CA GLY A 212 -7.21 -11.27 -2.79
C GLY A 212 -6.36 -10.09 -3.28
N ALA A 213 -6.95 -9.03 -3.82
CA ALA A 213 -6.21 -7.92 -4.41
C ALA A 213 -6.77 -6.55 -3.96
N GLY A 214 -5.86 -5.65 -3.59
CA GLY A 214 -6.20 -4.25 -3.37
C GLY A 214 -5.37 -3.52 -2.31
N PRO A 215 -5.58 -2.19 -2.22
CA PRO A 215 -5.00 -1.36 -1.19
C PRO A 215 -5.79 -1.50 0.12
N PHE A 216 -5.19 -2.06 1.16
CA PHE A 216 -5.81 -2.31 2.45
C PHE A 216 -5.09 -1.60 3.62
N SER A 217 -5.49 -0.36 3.91
CA SER A 217 -5.12 0.32 5.16
C SER A 217 -5.55 -0.48 6.38
N LEU A 218 -4.61 -0.79 7.27
CA LEU A 218 -4.89 -1.41 8.56
C LEU A 218 -5.34 -0.35 9.56
N THR A 219 -6.36 -0.68 10.35
CA THR A 219 -6.96 0.11 11.43
C THR A 219 -6.88 -0.63 12.74
#